data_AF-A0A2S5EKL4-F1
#
_entry.id   AF-A0A2S5EKL4-F1
#
_cell.length_a   1.000
_cell.length_b   1.000
_cell.length_c   1.000
_cell.angle_alpha   90.00
_cell.angle_beta   90.00
_cell.angle_gamma   90.00
#
_symmetry.space_group_name_H-M   'P 1'
#
loop_
_entity.id
_entity.type
_entity.pdbx_description
1 polymer ?
#
loop_
_entity_poly.entity_id
_entity_poly.type
_entity_poly.pdbx_seq_one_letter_code
_entity_poly.pdbx_strand_id
1 'polypeptide(L)'
;MKKVLILIIVVFSASFYFSNIHLSFNEAPLEEVLQKLEEVSGSIILTKVNTSRKITKEINTLDLESALDIILYSTDYEYKKVRHN
;
A
#
# COMPACT_ATOMS: atom_id res chain seq x y z
N MET A 1 -34.42 18.26 -10.45
CA MET A 1 -33.14 17.94 -11.12
C MET A 1 -31.91 18.23 -10.27
N LYS A 2 -31.82 19.37 -9.55
CA LYS A 2 -30.65 19.71 -8.69
C LYS A 2 -30.26 18.65 -7.63
N LYS A 3 -31.24 17.98 -7.00
CA LYS A 3 -30.99 16.95 -5.97
C LYS A 3 -30.30 15.68 -6.50
N VAL A 4 -30.60 15.29 -7.74
CA VAL A 4 -30.00 14.12 -8.39
C VAL A 4 -28.52 14.37 -8.71
N LEU A 5 -28.21 15.60 -9.11
CA LEU A 5 -26.85 16.02 -9.46
C LEU A 5 -25.91 16.01 -8.24
N ILE A 6 -26.42 16.42 -7.07
CA ILE A 6 -25.67 16.32 -5.80
C ILE A 6 -25.42 14.85 -5.43
N LEU A 7 -26.42 13.99 -5.63
CA LEU A 7 -26.32 12.57 -5.31
C LEU A 7 -25.27 11.86 -6.18
N ILE A 8 -25.16 12.23 -7.46
CA ILE A 8 -24.13 11.74 -8.38
C ILE A 8 -22.73 12.20 -7.93
N ILE A 9 -22.58 13.46 -7.51
CA ILE A 9 -21.28 13.99 -7.03
C ILE A 9 -20.83 13.27 -5.75
N VAL A 10 -21.75 12.99 -4.83
CA VAL A 10 -21.45 12.26 -3.58
C VAL A 10 -21.04 10.81 -3.87
N VAL A 11 -21.71 10.13 -4.80
CA VAL A 11 -21.38 8.75 -5.19
C VAL A 11 -20.04 8.67 -5.92
N PHE A 12 -19.75 9.59 -6.83
CA PHE A 12 -18.47 9.65 -7.53
C PHE A 12 -17.32 9.97 -6.57
N SER A 13 -17.49 10.95 -5.67
CA SER A 13 -16.45 11.27 -4.69
C SER A 13 -16.13 10.08 -3.77
N ALA A 14 -17.14 9.35 -3.28
CA ALA A 14 -16.93 8.16 -2.45
C ALA A 14 -16.17 7.03 -3.17
N SER A 15 -16.33 6.89 -4.48
CA SER A 15 -15.66 5.83 -5.27
C SER A 15 -14.21 6.17 -5.62
N PHE A 16 -13.80 7.43 -5.52
CA PHE A 16 -12.40 7.83 -5.71
C PHE A 16 -11.51 7.63 -4.48
N TYR A 17 -12.07 7.38 -3.29
CA TYR A 17 -11.28 7.26 -2.05
C TYR A 17 -10.76 5.85 -1.73
N PHE A 18 -11.20 4.82 -2.46
CA PHE A 18 -10.73 3.45 -2.23
C PHE A 18 -9.77 3.03 -3.33
N SER A 19 -8.53 3.52 -3.27
CA SER A 19 -7.44 2.90 -4.02
C SER A 19 -7.05 1.62 -3.30
N ASN A 20 -7.56 0.48 -3.77
CA ASN A 20 -7.13 -0.81 -3.24
C ASN A 20 -5.67 -1.08 -3.66
N ILE A 21 -4.81 -1.34 -2.68
CA ILE A 21 -3.47 -1.85 -2.91
C ILE A 21 -3.61 -3.34 -3.26
N HIS A 22 -3.51 -3.67 -4.54
CA HIS A 22 -3.46 -5.04 -5.03
C HIS A 22 -2.13 -5.31 -5.73
N LEU A 23 -1.29 -6.13 -5.10
CA LEU A 23 0.05 -6.46 -5.59
C LEU A 23 0.29 -7.97 -5.42
N SER A 24 0.92 -8.59 -6.41
CA SER A 24 1.32 -10.00 -6.35
C SER A 24 2.80 -10.12 -6.65
N PHE A 25 3.50 -10.82 -5.77
CA PHE A 25 4.93 -11.02 -5.82
C PHE A 25 5.24 -12.51 -5.89
N ASN A 26 6.15 -12.87 -6.78
CA ASN A 26 6.68 -14.22 -6.89
C ASN A 26 8.20 -14.14 -6.79
N GLU A 27 8.76 -14.64 -5.70
CA GLU A 27 10.20 -14.66 -5.46
C GLU A 27 10.90 -13.28 -5.59
N ALA A 28 10.20 -12.20 -5.25
CA ALA A 28 10.70 -10.84 -5.39
C ALA A 28 11.56 -10.43 -4.18
N PRO A 29 12.71 -9.74 -4.36
CA PRO A 29 13.47 -9.18 -3.26
C PRO A 29 12.61 -8.20 -2.45
N LEU A 30 12.77 -8.17 -1.12
CA LEU A 30 12.00 -7.27 -0.25
C LEU A 30 12.15 -5.79 -0.64
N GLU A 31 13.31 -5.37 -1.13
CA GLU A 31 13.54 -4.01 -1.64
C GLU A 31 12.60 -3.67 -2.81
N GLU A 32 12.48 -4.57 -3.80
CA GLU A 32 11.57 -4.40 -4.94
C GLU A 32 10.10 -4.37 -4.49
N VAL A 33 9.74 -5.23 -3.52
CA VAL A 33 8.40 -5.27 -2.94
C VAL A 33 8.02 -3.92 -2.32
N LEU A 34 8.91 -3.36 -1.50
CA LEU A 34 8.69 -2.07 -0.84
C LEU A 34 8.66 -0.92 -1.85
N GLN A 35 9.49 -0.96 -2.89
CA GLN A 35 9.47 0.05 -3.94
C GLN A 35 8.13 0.07 -4.69
N LYS A 36 7.61 -1.10 -5.10
CA LYS A 36 6.27 -1.17 -5.74
C LYS A 36 5.15 -0.71 -4.80
N LEU A 37 5.30 -0.97 -3.51
CA LEU A 37 4.34 -0.53 -2.52
C LEU A 37 4.34 1.00 -2.35
N GLU A 38 5.51 1.64 -2.37
CA GLU A 38 5.66 3.10 -2.40
C GLU A 38 4.96 3.71 -3.62
N GLU A 39 5.18 3.14 -4.82
CA GLU A 39 4.56 3.58 -6.07
C GLU A 39 3.03 3.54 -6.02
N VAL A 40 2.45 2.44 -5.51
CA VAL A 40 0.98 2.26 -5.48
C VAL A 40 0.32 3.02 -4.34
N SER A 41 1.00 3.16 -3.19
CA SER A 41 0.44 3.85 -2.01
C SER A 41 0.62 5.37 -2.04
N GLY A 42 1.49 5.89 -2.90
CA GLY A 42 1.83 7.32 -2.94
C GLY A 42 2.56 7.82 -1.68
N SER A 43 3.11 6.91 -0.88
CA SER A 43 3.85 7.21 0.36
C SER A 43 5.33 6.91 0.18
N ILE A 44 6.19 7.72 0.80
CA ILE A 44 7.64 7.50 0.77
C ILE A 44 8.01 6.47 1.84
N ILE A 45 8.60 5.36 1.42
CA ILE A 45 9.12 4.29 2.28
C ILE A 45 10.64 4.44 2.37
N LEU A 46 11.09 5.07 3.45
CA LEU A 46 12.52 5.21 3.74
C LEU A 46 13.06 3.87 4.25
N THR A 47 13.84 3.18 3.43
CA THR A 47 14.38 1.88 3.82
C THR A 47 15.84 1.67 3.41
N LYS A 48 16.55 0.88 4.23
CA LYS A 48 17.84 0.25 3.90
C LYS A 48 17.66 -1.25 4.07
N VAL A 49 16.87 -1.84 3.18
CA VAL A 49 16.73 -3.30 3.14
C VAL A 49 17.98 -3.87 2.49
N ASN A 50 18.73 -4.68 3.23
CA ASN A 50 19.87 -5.40 2.67
C ASN A 50 19.73 -6.88 3.01
N THR A 51 18.71 -7.50 2.44
CA THR A 51 18.36 -8.91 2.65
C THR A 51 18.20 -9.60 1.30
N SER A 52 18.79 -10.78 1.19
CA SER A 52 18.62 -11.69 0.05
C SER A 52 17.30 -12.47 0.10
N ARG A 53 16.50 -12.29 1.16
CA ARG A 53 15.22 -12.96 1.33
C ARG A 53 14.23 -12.50 0.27
N LYS A 54 13.69 -13.48 -0.44
CA LYS A 54 12.64 -13.30 -1.44
C LYS A 54 11.27 -13.46 -0.81
N ILE A 55 10.32 -12.66 -1.27
CA ILE A 55 8.93 -12.62 -0.86
C ILE A 55 8.08 -13.20 -1.99
N THR A 56 7.24 -14.17 -1.63
CA THR A 56 6.17 -14.68 -2.49
C THR A 56 4.85 -14.49 -1.75
N LYS A 57 4.11 -13.44 -2.09
CA LYS A 57 2.85 -13.08 -1.44
C LYS A 57 1.94 -12.27 -2.35
N GLU A 58 0.65 -12.41 -2.12
CA GLU A 58 -0.38 -11.53 -2.64
C GLU A 58 -0.84 -10.56 -1.54
N ILE A 59 -0.95 -9.29 -1.89
CA ILE A 59 -1.41 -8.20 -1.03
C ILE A 59 -2.69 -7.67 -1.64
N ASN A 60 -3.74 -7.62 -0.84
CA ASN A 60 -5.02 -7.01 -1.20
C ASN A 60 -5.56 -6.28 0.01
N THR A 61 -5.29 -4.98 0.10
CA THR A 61 -5.60 -4.16 1.28
C THR A 61 -6.02 -2.75 0.88
N LEU A 62 -6.62 -2.01 1.81
CA LEU A 62 -7.08 -0.64 1.59
C LEU A 62 -6.03 0.41 1.96
N ASP A 63 -5.05 0.03 2.78
CA ASP A 63 -4.11 0.97 3.38
C ASP A 63 -2.69 0.39 3.43
N LEU A 64 -1.71 1.31 3.43
CA LEU A 64 -0.30 0.98 3.41
C LEU A 64 0.15 0.22 4.67
N GLU A 65 -0.44 0.52 5.83
CA GLU A 65 -0.03 -0.05 7.12
C GLU A 65 -0.36 -1.56 7.13
N SER A 66 -1.57 -1.92 6.72
CA SER A 66 -1.97 -3.30 6.49
C SER A 66 -1.11 -4.02 5.45
N ALA A 67 -0.74 -3.35 4.35
CA ALA A 67 0.14 -3.93 3.34
C ALA A 67 1.55 -4.22 3.88
N LEU A 68 2.11 -3.28 4.65
CA LEU A 68 3.40 -3.44 5.32
C LEU A 68 3.35 -4.57 6.35
N ASP A 69 2.29 -4.65 7.16
CA ASP A 69 2.10 -5.74 8.12
C ASP A 69 2.14 -7.10 7.41
N ILE A 70 1.45 -7.26 6.26
CA ILE A 70 1.43 -8.51 5.50
C ILE A 70 2.81 -8.89 4.96
N ILE A 71 3.55 -7.91 4.40
CA ILE A 71 4.89 -8.12 3.82
C ILE A 71 5.88 -8.48 4.92
N LEU A 72 5.86 -7.72 6.01
CA LEU A 72 6.88 -7.79 7.06
C LEU A 72 6.60 -8.87 8.10
N TYR A 73 5.37 -9.42 8.16
CA TYR A 73 4.95 -10.45 9.14
C TYR A 73 5.93 -11.62 9.30
N SER A 74 6.57 -12.06 8.22
CA SER A 74 7.52 -13.19 8.24
C SER A 74 8.98 -12.77 8.31
N THR A 75 9.26 -11.48 8.50
CA THR A 75 10.59 -10.88 8.51
C THR A 75 10.93 -10.32 9.89
N ASP A 76 12.21 -10.09 10.15
CA ASP A 76 12.67 -9.45 11.40
C ASP A 76 12.65 -7.91 11.31
N TYR A 77 11.99 -7.36 10.29
CA TYR A 77 11.90 -5.93 10.07
C TYR A 77 10.61 -5.38 10.66
N GLU A 78 10.72 -4.23 11.31
CA GLU A 78 9.60 -3.41 11.77
C GLU A 78 9.61 -2.07 11.04
N TYR A 79 8.45 -1.43 10.91
CA TYR A 79 8.32 -0.10 10.35
C TYR A 79 7.85 0.91 11.40
N LYS A 80 8.16 2.18 11.14
CA LYS A 80 7.68 3.30 11.95
C LYS A 80 7.23 4.43 11.03
N LYS A 81 6.02 4.93 11.27
CA LYS A 81 5.51 6.10 10.56
C LYS A 81 6.20 7.37 11.05
N VAL A 82 6.85 8.08 10.13
CA VAL A 82 7.44 9.41 10.39
C VAL A 82 6.49 10.47 9.85
N ARG A 83 5.87 11.25 10.74
CA ARG A 83 5.07 12.43 10.35
C ARG A 83 5.93 13.67 10.50
N HIS A 84 6.00 14.51 9.46
CA HIS A 84 6.46 15.88 9.62
C HIS A 84 5.34 16.68 10.29
N ASN A 85 5.70 17.38 11.36
CA ASN A 85 4.79 18.25 12.13
C ASN A 85 4.72 19.63 11.49
#